data_AF-A0A317WI74-F1
#
_entry.id   AF-A0A317WI74-F1
#
_cell.length_a   1.000
_cell.length_b   1.000
_cell.length_c   1.000
_cell.angle_alpha   90.00
_cell.angle_beta   90.00
_cell.angle_gamma   90.00
#
_symmetry.space_group_name_H-M   'P 1'
#
loop_
_entity.id
_entity.type
_entity.pdbx_description
1 polymer ?
#
loop_
_entity_poly.entity_id
_entity_poly.type
_entity_poly.pdbx_seq_one_letter_code
_entity_poly.pdbx_strand_id
1 'polypeptide(L)'
;MHVITSRAEFTLSSPFPNTTIDITSIHAQAYYEEEEEVGTIDYQIPFSVPPGISVTPRLPVALNMGGIGGDALRKAIGGTLDLSAVAKVGVQIEHYRETVTYHGKGITARVKW
;
A
#
# COMPACT_ATOMS: atom_id res chain seq x y z
N MET A 1 11.62 7.13 -20.26
CA MET A 1 10.61 6.62 -19.30
C MET A 1 10.67 7.50 -18.06
N HIS A 2 9.63 8.27 -17.77
CA HIS A 2 9.56 9.09 -16.55
C HIS A 2 8.70 8.32 -15.54
N VAL A 3 9.34 7.76 -14.52
CA VAL A 3 8.64 7.16 -13.37
C VAL A 3 8.25 8.30 -12.45
N ILE A 4 6.96 8.59 -12.33
CA ILE A 4 6.48 9.50 -11.29
C ILE A 4 6.54 8.71 -9.98
N THR A 5 7.44 9.12 -9.08
CA THR A 5 7.60 8.46 -7.79
C THR A 5 6.54 8.97 -6.82
N SER A 6 5.45 8.21 -6.68
CA SER A 6 4.48 8.44 -5.61
C SER A 6 4.92 7.70 -4.33
N ARG A 7 4.43 8.17 -3.18
CA ARG A 7 4.69 7.55 -1.87
C ARG A 7 3.39 7.34 -1.13
N ALA A 8 3.27 6.20 -0.47
CA ALA A 8 2.14 5.87 0.38
C ALA A 8 2.59 5.71 1.83
N GLU A 9 1.72 6.11 2.76
CA GLU A 9 1.87 5.87 4.20
C GLU A 9 0.58 5.21 4.69
N PHE A 10 0.71 4.17 5.51
CA PHE A 10 -0.41 3.43 6.06
C PHE A 10 -0.36 3.46 7.59
N THR A 11 -1.51 3.60 8.22
CA THR A 11 -1.66 3.41 9.66
C THR A 11 -1.80 1.93 9.96
N LEU A 12 -0.97 1.43 10.86
CA LEU A 12 -1.02 0.06 11.35
C LEU A 12 -1.53 0.04 12.78
N SER A 13 -2.45 -0.88 13.06
CA SER A 13 -2.97 -1.11 14.41
C SER A 13 -2.52 -2.49 14.87
N SER A 14 -1.63 -2.54 15.87
CA SER A 14 -1.23 -3.81 16.49
C SER A 14 -2.31 -4.24 17.49
N PRO A 15 -2.92 -5.43 17.32
CA PRO A 15 -3.89 -5.96 18.29
C PRO A 15 -3.23 -6.48 19.57
N PHE A 16 -1.89 -6.58 19.63
CA PHE A 16 -1.18 -7.09 20.79
C PHE A 16 -0.82 -5.96 21.76
N PRO A 17 -1.10 -6.10 23.06
CA PRO A 17 -0.88 -5.03 24.02
C PRO A 17 0.60 -4.84 24.41
N ASN A 18 1.40 -5.91 24.32
CA ASN A 18 2.78 -5.91 24.81
C ASN A 18 3.77 -6.55 23.82
N THR A 19 3.32 -6.94 22.63
CA THR A 19 4.12 -7.66 21.64
C THR A 19 4.30 -6.80 20.40
N THR A 20 5.55 -6.66 19.97
CA THR A 20 5.91 -5.98 18.71
C THR A 20 5.72 -6.96 17.55
N ILE A 21 5.08 -6.49 16.48
CA ILE A 21 4.99 -7.22 15.21
C ILE A 21 6.07 -6.66 14.29
N ASP A 22 6.85 -7.52 13.66
CA ASP A 22 7.74 -7.10 12.58
C ASP A 22 7.06 -7.32 11.23
N ILE A 23 6.93 -6.24 10.45
CA ILE A 23 6.58 -6.35 9.05
C ILE A 23 7.87 -6.67 8.30
N THR A 24 7.88 -7.80 7.59
CA THR A 24 9.06 -8.31 6.90
C THR A 24 9.01 -8.08 5.40
N SER A 25 7.80 -7.96 4.84
CA SER A 25 7.60 -7.63 3.43
C SER A 25 6.21 -7.05 3.20
N ILE A 26 6.08 -6.19 2.21
CA ILE A 26 4.79 -5.70 1.70
C ILE A 26 4.83 -5.81 0.18
N HIS A 27 3.88 -6.57 -0.37
CA HIS A 27 3.59 -6.59 -1.79
C HIS A 27 2.14 -6.18 -2.00
N ALA A 28 1.90 -5.02 -2.60
CA ALA A 28 0.55 -4.49 -2.80
C ALA A 28 0.30 -4.06 -4.24
N GLN A 29 -0.95 -4.19 -4.67
CA GLN A 29 -1.47 -3.77 -5.97
C GLN A 29 -2.71 -2.92 -5.74
N ALA A 30 -2.82 -1.82 -6.47
CA ALA A 30 -3.98 -0.94 -6.47
C ALA A 30 -4.71 -1.02 -7.80
N TYR A 31 -6.04 -1.04 -7.76
CA TYR A 31 -6.91 -1.19 -8.92
C TYR A 31 -7.93 -0.05 -9.01
N TYR A 32 -8.15 0.43 -10.23
CA TYR A 32 -9.27 1.28 -10.60
C TYR A 32 -10.39 0.41 -11.17
N GLU A 33 -11.64 0.71 -10.79
CA GLU A 33 -12.82 -0.09 -11.19
C GLU A 33 -12.66 -1.61 -10.96
N GLU A 34 -11.88 -1.99 -9.93
CA GLU A 34 -11.56 -3.37 -9.52
C GLU A 34 -10.74 -4.23 -10.50
N GLU A 35 -10.55 -3.80 -11.75
CA GLU A 35 -9.88 -4.60 -12.80
C GLU A 35 -8.57 -3.96 -13.29
N GLU A 36 -8.48 -2.64 -13.33
CA GLU A 36 -7.37 -1.93 -13.96
C GLU A 36 -6.27 -1.61 -12.94
N GLU A 37 -5.13 -2.31 -13.03
CA GLU A 37 -3.99 -2.05 -12.14
C GLU A 37 -3.38 -0.66 -12.39
N VAL A 38 -3.38 0.19 -11.37
CA VAL A 38 -2.88 1.57 -11.44
C VAL A 38 -1.55 1.78 -10.71
N GLY A 39 -1.15 0.82 -9.88
CA GLY A 39 0.16 0.89 -9.26
C GLY A 39 0.45 -0.23 -8.27
N THR A 40 1.74 -0.35 -7.96
CA THR A 40 2.27 -1.41 -7.11
C THR A 40 3.19 -0.87 -6.03
N ILE A 41 3.26 -1.62 -4.93
CA ILE A 41 4.26 -1.48 -3.88
C ILE A 41 4.97 -2.81 -3.77
N ASP A 42 6.29 -2.78 -3.86
CA ASP A 42 7.15 -3.90 -3.48
C ASP A 42 8.20 -3.40 -2.48
N TYR A 43 8.06 -3.81 -1.23
CA TYR A 43 8.87 -3.33 -0.12
C TYR A 43 9.34 -4.49 0.74
N GLN A 44 10.64 -4.79 0.69
CA GLN A 44 11.25 -5.96 1.34
C GLN A 44 12.15 -5.56 2.53
N ILE A 45 12.08 -4.31 2.99
CA ILE A 45 12.88 -3.82 4.11
C ILE A 45 12.07 -3.98 5.40
N PRO A 46 12.50 -4.80 6.36
CA PRO A 46 11.72 -5.02 7.58
C PRO A 46 11.61 -3.76 8.45
N PHE A 47 10.49 -3.62 9.14
CA PHE A 47 10.29 -2.58 10.16
C PHE A 47 9.36 -3.06 11.27
N SER A 48 9.58 -2.54 12.48
CA SER A 48 8.84 -2.93 13.67
C SER A 48 7.59 -2.09 13.89
N VAL A 49 6.54 -2.74 14.36
CA VAL A 49 5.22 -2.18 14.70
C VAL A 49 4.97 -2.44 16.18
N PRO A 50 5.28 -1.46 17.05
CA PRO A 50 5.02 -1.59 18.49
C PRO A 50 3.51 -1.69 18.78
N PRO A 51 3.14 -2.11 20.00
CA PRO A 51 1.75 -2.09 20.46
C PRO A 51 1.04 -0.75 20.22
N GLY A 52 -0.23 -0.81 19.82
CA GLY A 52 -1.04 0.37 19.53
C GLY A 52 -0.98 0.80 18.07
N ILE A 53 -0.99 2.13 17.84
CA ILE A 53 -1.06 2.73 16.51
C ILE A 53 0.33 3.14 16.05
N SER A 54 0.73 2.68 14.87
CA SER A 54 1.98 3.04 14.21
C SER A 54 1.73 3.48 12.76
N VAL A 55 2.74 4.09 12.14
CA VAL A 55 2.69 4.46 10.72
C VAL A 55 3.82 3.74 10.00
N THR A 56 3.55 3.25 8.79
CA THR A 56 4.59 2.66 7.95
C THR A 56 5.67 3.68 7.59
N PRO A 57 6.88 3.24 7.23
CA PRO A 57 7.76 4.05 6.39
C PRO A 57 7.03 4.51 5.13
N ARG A 58 7.55 5.55 4.49
CA ARG A 58 7.07 5.99 3.18
C ARG A 58 7.34 4.91 2.15
N LEU A 59 6.30 4.19 1.76
CA LEU A 59 6.41 3.10 0.80
C LEU A 59 6.48 3.67 -0.62
N PRO A 60 7.47 3.28 -1.43
CA PRO A 60 7.55 3.69 -2.82
C PRO A 60 6.41 3.04 -3.60
N VAL A 61 5.70 3.85 -4.39
CA VAL A 61 4.63 3.39 -5.27
C VAL A 61 5.11 3.51 -6.71
N ALA A 62 5.16 2.40 -7.41
CA ALA A 62 5.34 2.35 -8.84
C ALA A 62 3.98 2.54 -9.51
N LEU A 63 3.74 3.73 -10.07
CA LEU A 63 2.50 4.01 -10.79
C LEU A 63 2.56 3.40 -12.19
N ASN A 64 1.51 2.68 -12.57
CA ASN A 64 1.34 2.23 -13.93
C ASN A 64 0.58 3.31 -14.72
N MET A 65 1.31 4.04 -15.56
CA MET A 65 0.75 5.08 -16.42
C MET A 65 0.46 4.61 -17.85
N GLY A 66 0.69 3.33 -18.14
CA GLY A 66 0.32 2.71 -19.41
C GLY A 66 -1.08 2.12 -19.32
N GLY A 67 -1.92 2.40 -20.33
CA GLY A 67 -3.27 1.83 -20.41
C GLY A 67 -4.35 2.64 -19.70
N ILE A 68 -5.52 2.01 -19.56
CA ILE A 68 -6.78 2.67 -19.13
C ILE A 68 -6.67 3.19 -17.70
N GLY A 69 -6.07 2.43 -16.78
CA GLY A 69 -5.82 2.86 -15.41
C GLY A 69 -4.92 4.10 -15.30
N GLY A 70 -3.91 4.23 -16.16
CA GLY A 70 -3.05 5.42 -16.23
C GLY A 70 -3.79 6.67 -16.70
N ASP A 71 -4.69 6.53 -17.67
CA ASP A 71 -5.54 7.62 -18.14
C ASP A 71 -6.59 8.03 -17.09
N ALA A 72 -7.13 7.08 -16.33
CA ALA A 72 -8.01 7.38 -15.20
C ALA A 72 -7.26 8.20 -14.13
N LEU A 73 -6.02 7.82 -13.79
CA LEU A 73 -5.18 8.57 -12.86
C LEU A 73 -4.88 9.99 -13.38
N ARG A 74 -4.65 10.15 -14.69
CA ARG A 74 -4.46 11.46 -15.34
C ARG A 74 -5.73 12.30 -15.35
N LYS A 75 -6.90 11.71 -15.52
CA LYS A 75 -8.20 12.42 -15.46
C LYS A 75 -8.55 12.84 -14.04
N ALA A 76 -8.09 12.09 -13.04
CA ALA A 76 -8.30 12.40 -11.62
C ALA A 76 -7.34 13.48 -11.06
N ILE A 77 -6.47 14.06 -11.89
CA ILE A 77 -5.58 15.16 -11.51
C ILE A 77 -6.43 16.37 -11.10
N GLY A 78 -6.26 16.82 -9.85
CA GLY A 78 -7.10 17.90 -9.28
C GLY A 78 -8.43 17.42 -8.69
N GLY A 79 -8.70 16.11 -8.70
CA GLY A 79 -9.87 15.47 -8.10
C GLY A 79 -9.49 14.34 -7.14
N THR A 80 -10.43 13.41 -6.96
CA THR A 80 -10.28 12.19 -6.16
C THR A 80 -10.54 10.98 -7.03
N LEU A 81 -9.80 9.89 -6.79
CA LEU A 81 -10.00 8.60 -7.44
C LEU A 81 -10.25 7.54 -6.40
N ASP A 82 -11.33 6.77 -6.57
CA ASP A 82 -11.61 5.62 -5.71
C ASP A 82 -10.88 4.40 -6.24
N LEU A 83 -10.09 3.79 -5.36
CA LEU A 83 -9.27 2.64 -5.65
C LEU A 83 -9.62 1.48 -4.70
N SER A 84 -9.43 0.27 -5.19
CA SER A 84 -9.26 -0.90 -4.34
C SER A 84 -7.79 -1.28 -4.26
N ALA A 85 -7.39 -1.95 -3.18
CA ALA A 85 -6.04 -2.44 -3.03
C ALA A 85 -6.03 -3.84 -2.41
N VAL A 86 -5.14 -4.68 -2.90
CA VAL A 86 -4.84 -5.99 -2.32
C VAL A 86 -3.37 -5.98 -1.91
N ALA A 87 -3.08 -6.35 -0.67
CA ALA A 87 -1.72 -6.40 -0.15
C ALA A 87 -1.43 -7.75 0.51
N LYS A 88 -0.31 -8.36 0.16
CA LYS A 88 0.28 -9.49 0.87
C LYS A 88 1.39 -8.96 1.77
N VAL A 89 1.23 -9.15 3.07
CA VAL A 89 2.09 -8.59 4.10
C VAL A 89 2.74 -9.73 4.87
N GLY A 90 4.07 -9.83 4.77
CA GLY A 90 4.84 -10.76 5.57
C GLY A 90 4.94 -10.23 6.99
N VAL A 91 4.48 -10.98 7.97
CA VAL A 91 4.52 -10.64 9.39
C VAL A 91 5.36 -11.65 10.16
N GLN A 92 6.07 -11.16 11.16
CA GLN A 92 6.79 -11.97 12.12
C GLN A 92 6.44 -11.51 13.54
N ILE A 93 6.12 -12.46 14.39
CA ILE A 93 5.82 -12.24 15.81
C ILE A 93 6.66 -13.24 16.57
N GLU A 94 7.73 -12.75 17.20
CA GLU A 94 8.74 -13.61 17.84
C GLU A 94 9.27 -14.68 16.86
N HIS A 95 8.91 -15.95 17.07
CA HIS A 95 9.31 -17.09 16.27
C HIS A 95 8.28 -17.50 15.21
N TYR A 96 7.09 -16.90 15.24
CA TYR A 96 6.02 -17.17 14.29
C TYR A 96 6.15 -16.26 13.07
N ARG A 97 6.04 -16.82 11.85
CA ARG A 97 6.12 -16.06 10.60
C ARG A 97 5.02 -16.50 9.66
N GLU A 98 4.33 -15.53 9.07
CA GLU A 98 3.22 -15.78 8.15
C GLU A 98 3.10 -14.66 7.12
N THR A 99 2.35 -14.89 6.05
CA THR A 99 1.91 -13.84 5.12
C THR A 99 0.41 -13.65 5.25
N VAL A 100 -0.01 -12.44 5.62
CA VAL A 100 -1.41 -12.06 5.74
C VAL A 100 -1.83 -11.31 4.47
N THR A 101 -3.05 -11.53 4.00
CA THR A 101 -3.61 -10.79 2.86
C THR A 101 -4.62 -9.76 3.35
N TYR A 102 -4.42 -8.50 2.98
CA TYR A 102 -5.31 -7.38 3.22
C TYR A 102 -6.04 -6.99 1.94
N HIS A 103 -7.34 -6.71 2.05
CA HIS A 103 -8.18 -6.20 0.97
C HIS A 103 -8.81 -4.89 1.42
N GLY A 104 -8.43 -3.78 0.80
CA GLY A 104 -9.01 -2.46 1.00
C GLY A 104 -9.90 -2.07 -0.19
N LYS A 105 -11.08 -1.52 0.08
CA LYS A 105 -11.96 -0.92 -0.94
C LYS A 105 -12.25 0.53 -0.57
N GLY A 106 -12.52 1.38 -1.57
CA GLY A 106 -12.86 2.78 -1.35
C GLY A 106 -11.68 3.64 -0.85
N ILE A 107 -10.46 3.31 -1.27
CA ILE A 107 -9.27 4.09 -0.95
C ILE A 107 -9.26 5.32 -1.86
N THR A 108 -9.56 6.50 -1.29
CA THR A 108 -9.55 7.76 -2.03
C THR A 108 -8.13 8.27 -2.20
N ALA A 109 -7.60 8.23 -3.43
CA ALA A 109 -6.34 8.86 -3.78
C ALA A 109 -6.56 10.34 -4.15
N ARG A 110 -5.77 11.24 -3.56
CA ARG A 110 -5.71 12.66 -3.96
C ARG A 110 -4.42 12.89 -4.75
N VAL A 111 -4.55 13.11 -6.05
CA VAL A 111 -3.41 13.36 -6.94
C VAL A 111 -3.05 14.86 -6.89
N LYS A 112 -1.88 15.18 -6.37
CA LYS A 112 -1.27 16.52 -6.40
C LYS A 112 0.01 16.47 -7.22
N TRP A 113 0.21 17.46 -8.09
CA TRP A 113 1.44 17.67 -8.86
C TRP A 113 2.28 18.74 -8.20
#